data_AF-A0A1I2LLN5-F1
#
_entry.id   AF-A0A1I2LLN5-F1
#
_cell.length_a   1.000
_cell.length_b   1.000
_cell.length_c   1.000
_cell.angle_alpha   90.00
_cell.angle_beta   90.00
_cell.angle_gamma   90.00
#
_symmetry.space_group_name_H-M   'P 1'
#
loop_
_entity.id
_entity.type
_entity.pdbx_description
1 polymer ?
#
loop_
_entity_poly.entity_id
_entity_poly.type
_entity_poly.pdbx_seq_one_letter_code
_entity_poly.pdbx_strand_id
1 'polypeptide(L)'
;MVPDPTDSDSSGADSPDDPSDATYDVVYRATRDAIWDVVGTATLILFYLALAGIALSIAVAGISQFLSGSGSMTLGVVGVGALSVGLFAAYRIYALATE
;
A
#
# COMPACT_ATOMS: atom_id res chain seq x y z
N MET A 1 -38.45 3.12 -44.65
CA MET A 1 -37.57 2.25 -43.85
C MET A 1 -36.15 2.68 -44.14
N VAL A 2 -35.54 3.44 -43.23
CA VAL A 2 -34.16 3.94 -43.33
C VAL A 2 -33.26 2.90 -42.65
N PRO A 3 -32.21 2.39 -43.30
CA PRO A 3 -31.21 1.55 -42.65
C PRO A 3 -30.40 2.37 -41.62
N ASP A 4 -30.26 1.84 -40.41
CA ASP A 4 -29.45 2.42 -39.34
C ASP A 4 -27.95 2.11 -39.57
N PRO A 5 -27.05 3.11 -39.59
CA PRO A 5 -25.60 2.89 -39.79
C PRO A 5 -24.85 2.48 -38.51
N THR A 6 -25.50 1.84 -37.53
CA THR A 6 -24.86 1.46 -36.26
C THR A 6 -24.12 0.11 -36.30
N ASP A 7 -24.10 -0.59 -37.44
CA ASP A 7 -23.17 -1.68 -37.69
C ASP A 7 -21.83 -1.16 -38.23
N SER A 8 -21.19 -0.25 -37.49
CA SER A 8 -19.73 -0.11 -37.61
C SER A 8 -19.11 -1.24 -36.81
N ASP A 9 -18.90 -2.35 -37.54
CA ASP A 9 -17.95 -3.40 -37.25
C ASP A 9 -16.89 -2.93 -36.25
N SER A 10 -17.01 -3.45 -35.04
CA SER A 10 -15.90 -3.52 -34.08
C SER A 10 -14.90 -4.53 -34.64
N SER A 11 -14.27 -4.16 -35.75
CA SER A 11 -13.05 -4.77 -36.27
C SER A 11 -11.92 -4.41 -35.31
N GLY A 12 -11.91 -5.08 -34.17
CA GLY A 12 -10.66 -5.34 -33.46
C GLY A 12 -9.88 -6.35 -34.29
N ALA A 13 -8.81 -5.89 -34.95
CA ALA A 13 -7.60 -6.67 -35.26
C ALA A 13 -6.67 -5.83 -36.16
N ASP A 14 -5.44 -5.62 -35.67
CA ASP A 14 -4.22 -5.30 -36.43
C ASP A 14 -4.24 -4.05 -37.33
N SER A 15 -4.15 -2.86 -36.72
CA SER A 15 -3.28 -1.85 -37.31
C SER A 15 -1.83 -2.25 -36.96
N PRO A 16 -0.91 -2.41 -37.92
CA PRO A 16 0.49 -2.68 -37.59
C PRO A 16 1.00 -1.48 -36.79
N ASP A 17 1.33 -1.72 -35.52
CA ASP A 17 1.89 -0.72 -34.62
C ASP A 17 2.99 0.04 -35.38
N ASP A 18 2.83 1.36 -35.53
CA ASP A 18 3.93 2.20 -35.97
C ASP A 18 5.08 1.93 -34.98
N PRO A 19 6.31 1.60 -35.44
CA PRO A 19 7.41 1.26 -34.54
C PRO A 19 7.69 2.37 -33.50
N SER A 20 7.25 3.60 -33.78
CA SER A 20 7.25 4.71 -32.83
C SER A 20 6.22 4.57 -31.70
N ASP A 21 5.00 4.08 -31.98
CA ASP A 21 3.95 3.81 -30.98
C ASP A 21 4.32 2.64 -30.09
N ALA A 22 4.88 1.56 -30.65
CA ALA A 22 5.36 0.41 -29.86
C ALA A 22 6.48 0.81 -28.87
N THR A 23 7.37 1.72 -29.29
CA THR A 23 8.43 2.25 -28.41
C THR A 23 7.85 3.19 -27.34
N TYR A 24 6.89 4.03 -27.72
CA TYR A 24 6.20 4.94 -26.82
C TYR A 24 5.43 4.18 -25.73
N ASP A 25 4.72 3.11 -26.08
CA ASP A 25 3.96 2.27 -25.15
C ASP A 25 4.85 1.55 -24.13
N VAL A 26 6.06 1.11 -24.55
CA VAL A 26 7.02 0.49 -23.65
C VAL A 26 7.54 1.50 -22.62
N VAL A 27 7.89 2.72 -23.04
CA VAL A 27 8.37 3.77 -22.13
C VAL A 27 7.23 4.23 -21.22
N TYR A 28 6.03 4.41 -21.77
CA TYR A 28 4.85 4.83 -21.04
C TYR A 28 4.48 3.80 -19.96
N ARG A 29 4.37 2.51 -20.30
CA ARG A 29 4.03 1.47 -19.32
C ARG A 29 5.13 1.33 -18.27
N ALA A 30 6.41 1.39 -18.66
CA ALA A 30 7.52 1.26 -17.71
C ALA A 30 7.55 2.43 -16.71
N THR A 31 7.32 3.65 -17.20
CA THR A 31 7.23 4.85 -16.35
C THR A 31 6.02 4.77 -15.43
N ARG A 32 4.87 4.36 -15.97
CA ARG A 32 3.65 4.18 -15.20
C ARG A 32 3.84 3.15 -14.09
N ASP A 33 4.42 2.00 -14.40
CA ASP A 33 4.63 0.92 -13.44
C ASP A 33 5.62 1.34 -12.36
N ALA A 34 6.72 2.04 -12.73
CA ALA A 34 7.65 2.60 -11.76
C ALA A 34 7.01 3.66 -10.84
N ILE A 35 6.18 4.56 -11.38
CA ILE A 35 5.46 5.55 -10.57
C ILE A 35 4.49 4.87 -9.61
N TRP A 36 3.75 3.86 -10.08
CA TRP A 36 2.82 3.13 -9.23
C TRP A 36 3.51 2.30 -8.16
N ASP A 37 4.69 1.77 -8.44
CA ASP A 37 5.50 1.07 -7.45
C ASP A 37 5.96 2.03 -6.33
N VAL A 38 6.47 3.21 -6.68
CA VAL A 38 6.87 4.25 -5.70
C VAL A 38 5.66 4.76 -4.90
N VAL A 39 4.54 5.04 -5.55
CA VAL A 39 3.32 5.51 -4.87
C VAL A 39 2.76 4.41 -3.97
N GLY A 40 2.79 3.15 -4.41
CA GLY A 40 2.36 1.99 -3.64
C GLY A 40 3.21 1.77 -2.39
N THR A 41 4.54 1.75 -2.56
CA THR A 41 5.51 1.61 -1.46
C THR A 41 5.44 2.78 -0.49
N ALA A 42 5.36 4.02 -0.97
CA ALA A 42 5.20 5.21 -0.13
C ALA A 42 3.91 5.15 0.70
N THR A 43 2.79 4.76 0.07
CA THR A 43 1.51 4.61 0.77
C THR A 43 1.57 3.50 1.82
N LEU A 44 2.21 2.37 1.52
CA LEU A 44 2.43 1.29 2.49
C LEU A 44 3.28 1.75 3.67
N ILE A 45 4.36 2.50 3.43
CA ILE A 45 5.21 3.05 4.49
C ILE A 45 4.38 3.97 5.39
N LEU A 46 3.61 4.90 4.82
CA LEU A 46 2.75 5.80 5.60
C LEU A 46 1.70 5.03 6.41
N PHE A 47 1.12 3.98 5.83
CA PHE A 47 0.19 3.10 6.54
C PHE A 47 0.85 2.41 7.74
N TYR A 48 2.02 1.80 7.54
CA TYR A 48 2.77 1.18 8.64
C TYR A 48 3.23 2.20 9.67
N LEU A 49 3.57 3.41 9.27
CA LEU A 49 3.96 4.48 10.19
C LEU A 49 2.79 4.89 11.08
N ALA A 50 1.60 5.09 10.49
CA ALA A 50 0.38 5.37 11.23
C ALA A 50 0.00 4.21 12.16
N LEU A 51 0.07 2.98 11.67
CA LEU A 51 -0.19 1.77 12.46
C LEU A 51 0.77 1.65 13.65
N ALA A 52 2.07 1.89 13.43
CA ALA A 52 3.08 1.89 14.47
C ALA A 52 2.82 2.97 15.52
N GLY A 53 2.44 4.18 15.10
CA GLY A 53 2.09 5.29 16.01
C GLY A 53 0.89 4.96 16.90
N ILE A 54 -0.19 4.42 16.31
CA ILE A 54 -1.38 4.00 17.05
C ILE A 54 -1.04 2.87 18.03
N ALA A 55 -0.31 1.86 17.56
CA ALA A 55 0.11 0.73 18.40
C ALA A 55 1.01 1.20 19.55
N LEU A 56 1.93 2.13 19.31
CA LEU A 56 2.78 2.71 20.34
C LEU A 56 1.97 3.51 21.37
N SER A 57 0.97 4.28 20.93
CA SER A 57 0.07 5.02 21.84
C SER A 57 -0.68 4.06 22.78
N ILE A 58 -1.24 2.99 22.23
CA ILE A 58 -1.94 1.96 23.01
C ILE A 58 -0.98 1.22 23.94
N ALA A 59 0.21 0.87 23.44
CA ALA A 59 1.25 0.21 24.23
C ALA A 59 1.67 1.05 25.43
N VAL A 60 1.99 2.32 25.23
CA VAL A 60 2.41 3.24 26.31
C VAL A 60 1.29 3.38 27.35
N ALA A 61 0.03 3.53 26.91
CA ALA A 61 -1.11 3.63 27.81
C ALA A 61 -1.36 2.32 28.60
N GLY A 62 -1.34 1.17 27.93
CA GLY A 62 -1.56 -0.14 28.55
C GLY A 62 -0.45 -0.53 29.52
N ILE A 63 0.81 -0.34 29.12
CA ILE A 63 1.99 -0.66 29.93
C ILE A 63 2.08 0.26 31.14
N SER A 64 1.84 1.57 30.98
CA SER A 64 1.87 2.52 32.10
C SER A 64 0.78 2.25 33.15
N GLN A 65 -0.43 1.87 32.73
CA GLN A 65 -1.50 1.49 33.67
C GLN A 65 -1.26 0.13 34.35
N PHE A 66 -0.64 -0.81 33.65
CA PHE A 66 -0.27 -2.10 34.24
C PHE A 66 0.82 -1.94 35.31
N LEU A 67 1.87 -1.16 35.01
CA LEU A 67 2.98 -0.90 35.94
C LEU A 67 2.57 -0.06 37.15
N SER A 68 1.56 0.81 37.02
CA SER A 68 1.05 1.60 38.15
C SER A 68 0.18 0.79 39.12
N GLY A 69 0.02 -0.52 38.89
CA GLY A 69 -0.75 -1.42 39.77
C GLY A 69 -2.27 -1.23 39.70
N SER A 70 -2.74 -0.28 38.89
CA SER A 70 -4.16 0.01 38.67
C SER A 70 -4.79 -0.81 37.53
N GLY A 71 -3.97 -1.48 36.71
CA GLY A 71 -4.39 -2.15 35.48
C GLY A 71 -4.66 -3.65 35.62
N SER A 72 -5.71 -4.13 34.96
CA SER A 72 -6.02 -5.55 34.79
C SER A 72 -4.96 -6.28 33.94
N MET A 73 -4.77 -7.59 34.14
CA MET A 73 -3.88 -8.44 33.34
C MET A 73 -4.17 -8.34 31.83
N THR A 74 -5.42 -8.09 31.44
CA THR A 74 -5.84 -7.85 30.06
C THR A 74 -5.15 -6.63 29.44
N LEU A 75 -4.98 -5.54 30.20
CA LEU A 75 -4.30 -4.32 29.72
C LEU A 75 -2.81 -4.56 29.47
N GLY A 76 -2.16 -5.38 30.30
CA GLY A 76 -0.77 -5.80 30.08
C GLY A 76 -0.60 -6.57 28.77
N VAL A 77 -1.48 -7.56 28.51
CA VAL A 77 -1.45 -8.37 27.27
C VAL A 77 -1.68 -7.50 26.03
N VAL A 78 -2.65 -6.58 26.07
CA VAL A 78 -2.91 -5.66 24.96
C VAL A 78 -1.72 -4.73 24.71
N GLY A 79 -1.07 -4.23 25.75
CA GLY A 79 0.11 -3.39 25.62
C GLY A 79 1.29 -4.11 24.96
N VAL A 80 1.57 -5.34 25.36
CA VAL A 80 2.63 -6.17 24.75
C VAL A 80 2.28 -6.55 23.30
N GLY A 81 1.02 -6.89 23.03
CA GLY A 81 0.54 -7.15 21.68
C GLY A 81 0.72 -5.93 20.76
N ALA A 82 0.35 -4.75 21.24
CA ALA A 82 0.53 -3.50 20.52
C ALA A 82 2.01 -3.18 20.27
N LEU A 83 2.91 -3.40 21.24
CA LEU A 83 4.35 -3.26 21.02
C LEU A 83 4.86 -4.19 19.91
N SER A 84 4.41 -5.44 19.91
CA SER A 84 4.82 -6.44 18.92
C SER A 84 4.42 -6.02 17.52
N VAL A 85 3.19 -5.51 17.36
CA VAL A 85 2.68 -4.96 16.08
C VAL A 85 3.46 -3.72 15.65
N GLY A 86 3.75 -2.80 16.59
CA GLY A 86 4.55 -1.61 16.31
C GLY A 86 5.98 -1.94 15.84
N LEU A 87 6.64 -2.90 16.50
CA LEU A 87 7.95 -3.41 16.09
C LEU A 87 7.91 -4.08 14.72
N PHE A 88 6.88 -4.88 14.45
CA PHE A 88 6.71 -5.50 13.14
C PHE A 88 6.51 -4.46 12.02
N ALA A 89 5.71 -3.42 12.28
CA ALA A 89 5.51 -2.32 11.36
C ALA A 89 6.82 -1.55 11.10
N ALA A 90 7.59 -1.25 12.14
CA ALA A 90 8.90 -0.61 12.01
C ALA A 90 9.90 -1.47 11.21
N TYR A 91 9.91 -2.79 11.45
CA TYR A 91 10.72 -3.73 10.68
C TYR A 91 10.34 -3.74 9.20
N ARG A 92 9.03 -3.72 8.87
CA ARG A 92 8.58 -3.66 7.47
C ARG A 92 8.98 -2.35 6.80
N ILE A 93 8.92 -1.22 7.50
CA ILE A 93 9.42 0.06 6.98
C ILE A 93 10.92 -0.02 6.70
N TYR A 94 11.71 -0.56 7.64
CA TYR A 94 13.15 -0.73 7.47
C TYR A 94 13.49 -1.65 6.29
N ALA A 95 12.78 -2.76 6.16
CA ALA A 95 12.94 -3.68 5.03
C ALA A 95 12.63 -2.98 3.70
N LEU A 96 11.47 -2.33 3.57
CA LEU A 96 11.10 -1.59 2.35
C LEU A 96 12.05 -0.42 2.03
N ALA A 97 12.72 0.16 3.02
CA ALA A 97 13.67 1.25 2.81
C ALA A 97 15.10 0.77 2.47
N THR A 98 15.40 -0.50 2.74
CA THR A 98 16.75 -1.09 2.55
C THR A 98 16.80 -2.04 1.34
N GLU A 99 15.64 -2.51 0.87
CA GLU A 99 15.47 -3.11 -0.47
C GLU A 99 15.53 -2.05 -1.57
#